data_AF-A0A1J4L155-F1
#
_entry.id   AF-A0A1J4L155-F1
#
_cell.length_a   1.000
_cell.length_b   1.000
_cell.length_c   1.000
_cell.angle_alpha   90.00
_cell.angle_beta   90.00
_cell.angle_gamma   90.00
#
_symmetry.space_group_name_H-M   'P 1'
#
loop_
_entity.id
_entity.type
_entity.pdbx_description
1 polymer ?
#
loop_
_entity_poly.entity_id
_entity_poly.type
_entity_poly.pdbx_seq_one_letter_code
_entity_poly.pdbx_strand_id
1 'polypeptide(L)'
;MFLPDEYIPPKPLPLPFYSSPIDVEPIQYNVMKTLQQVGFNKDELIKELTSNGQNMAKVFYFMLIRLIDYTALPWHQANSGNTFLEPDQDETQLWTYDSLDSGIDFDNENCLSLAEKIDWDIGNKLEIDFKKTETITISGHSLAEIMYEMQEALVEFYYYYFHPDDQTLLATKDHETFIIINAELKEESTVSLKVNLFSGSDDDFDELIEKIREIVQDSLA
;
A
#
# COMPACT_ATOMS: atom_id res chain seq x y z
N MET A 1 19.17 12.52 13.43
CA MET A 1 18.47 12.42 12.14
C MET A 1 17.53 13.60 12.06
N PHE A 2 17.77 14.51 11.12
CA PHE A 2 16.83 15.58 10.80
C PHE A 2 16.16 15.16 9.49
N LEU A 3 14.84 15.15 9.46
CA LEU A 3 14.08 14.95 8.23
C LEU A 3 14.08 16.27 7.45
N PRO A 4 14.17 16.24 6.11
CA PRO A 4 13.96 17.42 5.28
C PRO A 4 12.61 18.08 5.59
N ASP A 5 12.54 19.41 5.58
CA ASP A 5 11.32 20.17 5.97
C ASP A 5 10.13 19.87 5.04
N GLU A 6 10.40 19.46 3.79
CA GLU A 6 9.39 19.14 2.78
C GLU A 6 9.10 17.63 2.68
N TYR A 7 9.76 16.80 3.50
CA TYR A 7 9.51 15.36 3.51
C TYR A 7 8.12 15.04 4.03
N ILE A 8 7.32 14.35 3.22
CA ILE A 8 6.01 13.87 3.63
C ILE A 8 6.20 12.47 4.24
N PRO A 9 5.93 12.28 5.55
CA PRO A 9 6.05 10.98 6.19
C PRO A 9 4.98 10.02 5.68
N PRO A 10 5.16 8.71 5.88
CA PRO A 10 4.20 7.75 5.39
C PRO A 10 2.85 7.91 6.06
N LYS A 11 1.81 7.73 5.25
CA LYS A 11 0.41 7.81 5.62
C LYS A 11 -0.33 6.57 5.11
N PRO A 12 -1.07 5.86 5.98
CA PRO A 12 -1.82 4.69 5.58
C PRO A 12 -2.70 4.94 4.36
N LEU A 13 -2.82 3.94 3.49
CA LEU A 13 -3.74 4.04 2.35
C LEU A 13 -5.17 4.27 2.85
N PRO A 14 -5.95 5.10 2.14
CA PRO A 14 -7.36 5.26 2.44
C PRO A 14 -8.08 3.92 2.32
N LEU A 15 -9.10 3.73 3.14
CA LEU A 15 -9.86 2.49 3.14
C LEU A 15 -10.50 2.28 1.75
N PRO A 16 -10.34 1.09 1.15
CA PRO A 16 -10.88 0.81 -0.15
C PRO A 16 -12.42 0.75 -0.10
N PHE A 17 -13.06 1.34 -1.10
CA PHE A 17 -14.53 1.34 -1.22
C PHE A 17 -14.98 0.34 -2.28
N TYR A 18 -15.56 -0.78 -1.83
CA TYR A 18 -15.96 -1.88 -2.72
C TYR A 18 -17.47 -1.88 -3.01
N SER A 19 -17.93 -0.97 -3.87
CA SER A 19 -19.36 -0.89 -4.23
C SER A 19 -19.80 -1.92 -5.26
N SER A 20 -18.89 -2.38 -6.12
CA SER A 20 -19.20 -3.26 -7.24
C SER A 20 -19.57 -4.69 -6.77
N PRO A 21 -20.56 -5.34 -7.41
CA PRO A 21 -20.84 -6.76 -7.20
C PRO A 21 -19.62 -7.64 -7.54
N ILE A 22 -19.37 -8.65 -6.72
CA ILE A 22 -18.32 -9.64 -6.95
C ILE A 22 -18.94 -10.88 -7.58
N ASP A 23 -18.30 -11.38 -8.64
CA ASP A 23 -18.68 -12.66 -9.23
C ASP A 23 -18.24 -13.81 -8.31
N VAL A 24 -19.16 -14.71 -8.01
CA VAL A 24 -19.02 -15.73 -6.96
C VAL A 24 -18.43 -17.02 -7.52
N GLU A 25 -18.59 -17.27 -8.82
CA GLU A 25 -18.10 -18.48 -9.50
C GLU A 25 -16.56 -18.63 -9.55
N PRO A 26 -15.73 -17.57 -9.60
CA PRO A 26 -14.26 -17.73 -9.53
C PRO A 26 -13.70 -17.86 -8.10
N ILE A 27 -14.51 -17.82 -7.04
CA ILE A 27 -14.00 -17.78 -5.67
C ILE A 27 -13.40 -19.14 -5.26
N GLN A 28 -12.12 -19.12 -4.88
CA GLN A 28 -11.41 -20.30 -4.39
C GLN A 28 -12.08 -20.88 -3.13
N TYR A 29 -12.18 -22.21 -3.08
CA TYR A 29 -12.81 -22.94 -1.98
C TYR A 29 -12.23 -22.56 -0.60
N ASN A 30 -10.93 -22.30 -0.54
CA ASN A 30 -10.25 -21.96 0.69
C ASN A 30 -10.68 -20.58 1.23
N VAL A 31 -10.83 -19.58 0.35
CA VAL A 31 -11.34 -18.24 0.71
C VAL A 31 -12.78 -18.35 1.24
N MET A 32 -13.62 -19.12 0.54
CA MET A 32 -15.00 -19.39 0.94
C MET A 32 -15.07 -20.06 2.32
N LYS A 33 -14.21 -21.05 2.57
CA LYS A 33 -14.13 -21.76 3.85
C LYS A 33 -13.71 -20.83 5.00
N THR A 34 -12.75 -19.94 4.77
CA THR A 34 -12.32 -18.98 5.79
C THR A 34 -13.41 -17.97 6.11
N LEU A 35 -14.12 -17.45 5.11
CA LEU A 35 -15.26 -16.56 5.34
C LEU A 35 -16.36 -17.24 6.17
N GLN A 36 -16.58 -18.55 5.95
CA GLN A 36 -17.48 -19.33 6.81
C GLN A 36 -16.98 -19.48 8.24
N GLN A 37 -15.68 -19.64 8.45
CA GLN A 37 -15.07 -19.70 9.79
C GLN A 37 -15.14 -18.36 10.53
N VAL A 38 -15.13 -17.24 9.82
CA VAL A 38 -15.32 -15.89 10.38
C VAL A 38 -16.77 -15.68 10.85
N GLY A 39 -17.72 -16.46 10.32
CA GLY A 39 -19.12 -16.48 10.78
C GLY A 39 -20.17 -16.25 9.70
N PHE A 40 -19.77 -16.12 8.43
CA PHE A 40 -20.72 -15.93 7.33
C PHE A 40 -21.37 -17.25 6.90
N ASN A 41 -22.70 -17.28 6.76
CA ASN A 41 -23.39 -18.41 6.15
C ASN A 41 -23.18 -18.42 4.63
N LYS A 42 -23.18 -19.60 4.00
CA LYS A 42 -22.94 -19.72 2.54
C LYS A 42 -23.92 -18.88 1.71
N ASP A 43 -25.21 -18.99 1.97
CA ASP A 43 -26.24 -18.32 1.17
C ASP A 43 -26.26 -16.80 1.42
N GLU A 44 -25.97 -16.39 2.65
CA GLU A 44 -25.83 -15.00 3.07
C GLU A 44 -24.60 -14.35 2.43
N LEU A 45 -23.47 -15.06 2.43
CA LEU A 45 -22.23 -14.61 1.84
C LEU A 45 -22.36 -14.37 0.34
N ILE A 46 -23.01 -15.29 -0.39
CA ILE A 46 -23.27 -15.12 -1.83
C ILE A 46 -24.12 -13.87 -2.06
N LYS A 47 -25.18 -13.69 -1.26
CA LYS A 47 -26.04 -12.51 -1.36
C LYS A 47 -25.28 -11.21 -1.08
N GLU A 48 -24.41 -11.18 -0.07
CA GLU A 48 -23.62 -10.01 0.25
C GLU A 48 -22.56 -9.72 -0.81
N LEU A 49 -21.84 -10.72 -1.30
CA LEU A 49 -20.82 -10.54 -2.35
C LEU A 49 -21.44 -10.01 -3.65
N THR A 50 -22.64 -10.45 -4.02
CA THR A 50 -23.36 -9.98 -5.23
C THR A 50 -24.18 -8.69 -5.01
N SER A 51 -24.33 -8.24 -3.76
CA SER A 51 -25.08 -7.00 -3.47
C SER A 51 -24.36 -5.75 -4.02
N ASN A 52 -25.13 -4.71 -4.33
CA ASN A 52 -24.57 -3.39 -4.63
C ASN A 52 -24.26 -2.65 -3.33
N GLY A 53 -23.09 -2.00 -3.25
CA GLY A 53 -22.65 -1.27 -2.05
C GLY A 53 -21.57 -2.01 -1.25
N GLN A 54 -20.95 -1.29 -0.32
CA GLN A 54 -19.94 -1.84 0.57
C GLN A 54 -20.61 -2.66 1.69
N ASN A 55 -20.04 -3.82 2.00
CA ASN A 55 -20.45 -4.64 3.13
C ASN A 55 -19.24 -5.36 3.72
N MET A 56 -19.41 -5.97 4.89
CA MET A 56 -18.32 -6.62 5.60
C MET A 56 -17.83 -7.88 4.86
N ALA A 57 -18.71 -8.67 4.26
CA ALA A 57 -18.28 -9.83 3.46
C ALA A 57 -17.31 -9.45 2.35
N LYS A 58 -17.55 -8.34 1.62
CA LYS A 58 -16.65 -7.83 0.58
C LYS A 58 -15.32 -7.38 1.17
N VAL A 59 -15.33 -6.63 2.28
CA VAL A 59 -14.11 -6.19 2.96
C VAL A 59 -13.27 -7.39 3.39
N PHE A 60 -13.87 -8.40 4.03
CA PHE A 60 -13.17 -9.62 4.44
C PHE A 60 -12.68 -10.43 3.23
N TYR A 61 -13.48 -10.53 2.18
CA TYR A 61 -13.09 -11.20 0.95
C TYR A 61 -11.85 -10.56 0.33
N PHE A 62 -11.86 -9.23 0.12
CA PHE A 62 -10.73 -8.48 -0.41
C PHE A 62 -9.49 -8.51 0.50
N MET A 63 -9.70 -8.52 1.82
CA MET A 63 -8.62 -8.68 2.80
C MET A 63 -7.96 -10.06 2.71
N LEU A 64 -8.74 -11.13 2.54
CA LEU A 64 -8.22 -12.50 2.43
C LEU A 64 -7.42 -12.72 1.15
N ILE A 65 -7.81 -12.09 0.05
CA ILE A 65 -7.09 -12.18 -1.23
C ILE A 65 -6.01 -11.09 -1.38
N ARG A 66 -5.88 -10.19 -0.39
CA ARG A 66 -4.94 -9.04 -0.38
C ARG A 66 -4.88 -8.27 -1.70
N LEU A 67 -6.01 -8.18 -2.40
CA LEU A 67 -6.07 -7.41 -3.63
C LEU A 67 -6.19 -5.93 -3.29
N ILE A 68 -5.04 -5.24 -3.34
CA ILE A 68 -5.03 -3.80 -3.50
C ILE A 68 -5.24 -3.54 -4.98
N ASP A 69 -6.42 -2.99 -5.32
CA ASP A 69 -6.67 -2.47 -6.65
C ASP A 69 -6.07 -1.06 -6.74
N TYR A 70 -4.87 -0.96 -7.33
CA TYR A 70 -4.17 0.31 -7.53
C TYR A 70 -4.97 1.28 -8.41
N THR A 71 -5.81 0.77 -9.30
CA THR A 71 -6.64 1.61 -10.17
C THR A 71 -7.80 2.24 -9.41
N ALA A 72 -8.26 1.59 -8.34
CA ALA A 72 -9.34 2.06 -7.48
C ALA A 72 -8.89 2.98 -6.33
N LEU A 73 -7.58 3.25 -6.20
CA LEU A 73 -7.09 4.21 -5.21
C LEU A 73 -7.60 5.63 -5.52
N PRO A 74 -7.93 6.44 -4.50
CA PRO A 74 -8.43 7.80 -4.70
C PRO A 74 -7.26 8.76 -5.02
N TRP A 75 -6.67 8.63 -6.20
CA TRP A 75 -5.46 9.36 -6.61
C TRP A 75 -5.59 10.89 -6.55
N HIS A 76 -6.81 11.43 -6.67
CA HIS A 76 -7.09 12.85 -6.45
C HIS A 76 -6.71 13.33 -5.02
N GLN A 77 -6.58 12.42 -4.06
CA GLN A 77 -6.20 12.68 -2.67
C GLN A 77 -4.73 12.38 -2.37
N ALA A 78 -3.98 11.85 -3.34
CA ALA A 78 -2.61 11.36 -3.15
C ALA A 78 -1.66 12.48 -2.67
N ASN A 79 -1.79 13.68 -3.26
CA ASN A 79 -0.92 14.82 -2.94
C ASN A 79 -1.50 15.74 -1.86
N SER A 80 -2.70 15.46 -1.33
CA SER A 80 -3.30 16.24 -0.26
C SER A 80 -2.92 15.62 1.09
N GLY A 81 -2.12 16.32 1.89
CA GLY A 81 -1.75 15.90 3.26
C GLY A 81 -2.94 15.59 4.20
N ASN A 82 -4.18 15.86 3.78
CA ASN A 82 -5.41 15.73 4.55
C ASN A 82 -6.29 14.50 4.19
N THR A 83 -5.71 13.35 3.87
CA THR A 83 -6.49 12.09 3.80
C THR A 83 -6.80 11.47 5.17
N PHE A 84 -7.52 12.17 6.04
CA PHE A 84 -8.48 11.49 6.91
C PHE A 84 -9.82 11.90 6.36
N LEU A 85 -10.49 10.98 5.67
CA LEU A 85 -11.94 11.10 5.51
C LEU A 85 -12.48 11.07 6.95
N GLU A 86 -12.87 12.24 7.47
CA GLU A 86 -13.88 12.26 8.52
C GLU A 86 -15.02 11.38 8.00
N PRO A 87 -15.41 10.32 8.72
CA PRO A 87 -16.61 9.59 8.33
C PRO A 87 -17.75 10.61 8.26
N ASP A 88 -18.53 10.57 7.17
CA ASP A 88 -19.76 11.34 7.05
C ASP A 88 -20.50 11.29 8.39
N GLN A 89 -20.87 12.45 8.93
CA GLN A 89 -21.37 12.60 10.30
C GLN A 89 -22.71 11.90 10.61
N ASP A 90 -23.21 11.07 9.70
CA ASP A 90 -24.45 10.31 9.85
C ASP A 90 -24.16 8.81 9.95
N GLU A 91 -23.52 8.38 11.05
CA GLU A 91 -23.70 7.09 11.73
C GLU A 91 -22.70 6.91 12.89
N THR A 92 -22.67 7.88 13.82
CA THR A 92 -21.95 7.73 15.10
C THR A 92 -22.77 6.93 16.11
N GLN A 93 -22.92 5.62 15.86
CA GLN A 93 -23.13 4.65 16.94
C GLN A 93 -22.44 3.35 16.58
N LEU A 94 -21.16 3.19 16.95
CA LEU A 94 -20.57 1.89 17.32
C LEU A 94 -19.12 2.07 17.83
N TRP A 95 -18.89 1.52 19.03
CA TRP A 95 -17.62 1.28 19.75
C TRP A 95 -16.89 2.49 20.37
N THR A 96 -17.39 2.99 21.50
CA THR A 96 -16.49 3.53 22.54
C THR A 96 -15.69 2.37 23.13
N TYR A 97 -14.47 2.17 22.65
CA TYR A 97 -13.49 1.36 23.37
C TYR A 97 -13.00 2.20 24.55
N ASP A 98 -13.35 1.75 25.74
CA ASP A 98 -12.98 2.40 27.00
C ASP A 98 -11.45 2.46 27.11
N SER A 99 -10.93 3.64 27.45
CA SER A 99 -9.51 3.89 27.66
C SER A 99 -9.01 3.04 28.83
N LEU A 100 -8.32 1.95 28.53
CA LEU A 100 -7.38 1.35 29.48
C LEU A 100 -6.04 2.07 29.34
N ASP A 101 -5.86 3.02 30.25
CA ASP A 101 -4.58 3.54 30.71
C ASP A 101 -3.67 2.38 31.14
N SER A 102 -2.71 2.04 30.28
CA SER A 102 -1.50 1.34 30.70
C SER A 102 -0.36 1.80 29.79
N GLY A 103 0.56 2.57 30.37
CA GLY A 103 1.81 2.95 29.74
C GLY A 103 2.53 1.73 29.17
N ILE A 104 2.69 1.71 27.86
CA ILE A 104 3.54 0.77 27.13
C ILE A 104 4.56 1.65 26.40
N ASP A 105 5.81 1.55 26.84
CA ASP A 105 6.98 2.14 26.20
C ASP A 105 7.09 1.62 24.76
N PHE A 106 7.19 2.56 23.80
CA PHE A 106 7.27 2.31 22.36
C PHE A 106 8.69 2.05 21.84
N ASP A 107 9.60 1.57 22.70
CA ASP A 107 10.93 1.13 22.29
C ASP A 107 11.04 -0.39 22.48
N ASN A 108 10.55 -1.17 21.52
CA ASN A 108 10.98 -2.57 21.40
C ASN A 108 10.79 -3.14 19.99
N GLU A 109 11.91 -3.42 19.32
CA GLU A 109 12.03 -4.14 18.04
C GLU A 109 11.54 -5.60 18.07
N ASN A 110 10.74 -6.01 19.05
CA ASN A 110 10.12 -7.32 19.07
C ASN A 110 8.84 -7.27 19.89
N CYS A 111 7.71 -7.19 19.20
CA CYS A 111 6.46 -7.71 19.75
C CYS A 111 6.66 -9.21 19.98
N LEU A 112 7.02 -9.60 21.21
CA LEU A 112 7.29 -10.98 21.64
C LEU A 112 6.00 -11.82 21.70
N SER A 113 5.28 -11.90 20.58
CA SER A 113 4.25 -12.91 20.39
C SER A 113 4.94 -14.25 20.11
N LEU A 114 4.93 -15.15 21.10
CA LEU A 114 5.31 -16.56 20.91
C LEU A 114 4.30 -17.34 20.06
N ALA A 115 3.15 -16.74 19.76
CA ALA A 115 2.24 -17.30 18.77
C ALA A 115 2.89 -17.16 17.39
N GLU A 116 3.12 -18.31 16.76
CA GLU A 116 3.41 -18.39 15.33
C GLU A 116 2.38 -17.52 14.59
N LYS A 117 2.84 -16.52 13.83
CA LYS A 117 1.94 -15.74 12.99
C LYS A 117 1.31 -16.72 12.01
N ILE A 118 0.04 -17.06 12.26
CA ILE A 118 -0.73 -17.87 11.32
C ILE A 118 -0.71 -17.10 10.01
N ASP A 119 -0.19 -17.74 8.97
CA ASP A 119 -0.26 -17.18 7.64
C ASP A 119 -1.73 -17.27 7.21
N TRP A 120 -2.40 -16.11 7.21
CA TRP A 120 -3.77 -15.99 6.72
C TRP A 120 -3.82 -16.01 5.18
N ASP A 121 -2.70 -16.27 4.50
CA ASP A 121 -2.62 -16.41 3.05
C ASP A 121 -3.27 -17.74 2.60
N ILE A 122 -4.55 -17.65 2.32
CA ILE A 122 -5.42 -18.80 2.04
C ILE A 122 -5.82 -18.85 0.55
N GLY A 123 -5.40 -17.84 -0.24
CA GLY A 123 -5.57 -17.77 -1.68
C GLY A 123 -4.25 -17.94 -2.44
N ASN A 124 -4.31 -18.28 -3.73
CA ASN A 124 -3.15 -18.04 -4.59
C ASN A 124 -2.94 -16.52 -4.60
N LYS A 125 -1.84 -16.03 -4.01
CA LYS A 125 -1.37 -14.65 -4.22
C LYS A 125 -1.44 -14.39 -5.72
N LEU A 126 -2.34 -13.50 -6.14
CA LEU A 126 -2.35 -13.04 -7.52
C LEU A 126 -0.99 -12.35 -7.70
N GLU A 127 -0.07 -13.04 -8.35
CA GLU A 127 1.21 -12.47 -8.73
C GLU A 127 0.88 -11.27 -9.62
N ILE A 128 1.15 -10.08 -9.09
CA ILE A 128 1.01 -8.84 -9.84
C ILE A 128 2.10 -8.91 -10.91
N ASP A 129 1.71 -9.11 -12.17
CA ASP A 129 2.64 -9.15 -13.28
C ASP A 129 3.12 -7.73 -13.58
N PHE A 130 4.38 -7.45 -13.30
CA PHE A 130 4.98 -6.15 -13.56
C PHE A 130 5.51 -6.13 -14.99
N LYS A 131 5.13 -5.10 -15.76
CA LYS A 131 5.60 -4.91 -17.13
C LYS A 131 7.12 -4.72 -17.20
N LYS A 132 7.67 -4.02 -16.20
CA LYS A 132 9.11 -3.76 -16.09
C LYS A 132 9.49 -3.62 -14.62
N THR A 133 10.67 -4.12 -14.26
CA THR A 133 11.24 -3.99 -12.92
C THR A 133 12.71 -3.62 -13.05
N GLU A 134 13.09 -2.53 -12.40
CA GLU A 134 14.48 -2.09 -12.29
C GLU A 134 14.89 -2.08 -10.81
N THR A 135 16.11 -2.50 -10.52
CA THR A 135 16.65 -2.48 -9.17
C THR A 135 17.94 -1.68 -9.14
N ILE A 136 17.97 -0.65 -8.33
CA ILE A 136 19.09 0.28 -8.16
C ILE A 136 19.58 0.14 -6.73
N THR A 137 20.90 0.11 -6.54
CA THR A 137 21.52 0.01 -5.21
C THR A 137 22.18 1.34 -4.89
N ILE A 138 21.84 1.91 -3.75
CA ILE A 138 22.28 3.22 -3.27
C ILE A 138 23.02 2.99 -1.95
N SER A 139 24.21 3.55 -1.81
CA SER A 139 25.01 3.43 -0.58
C SER A 139 25.25 4.80 0.02
N GLY A 140 25.26 4.91 1.35
CA GLY A 140 25.68 6.12 2.06
C GLY A 140 24.57 7.12 2.40
N HIS A 141 23.32 6.88 1.96
CA HIS A 141 22.16 7.68 2.33
C HIS A 141 21.26 6.93 3.31
N SER A 142 20.60 7.67 4.20
CA SER A 142 19.52 7.12 5.01
C SER A 142 18.29 6.85 4.16
N LEU A 143 17.45 5.90 4.59
CA LEU A 143 16.20 5.58 3.91
C LEU A 143 15.33 6.83 3.72
N ALA A 144 15.24 7.69 4.72
CA ALA A 144 14.42 8.91 4.66
C ALA A 144 14.92 9.92 3.60
N GLU A 145 16.24 10.06 3.43
CA GLU A 145 16.81 10.93 2.40
C GLU A 145 16.48 10.40 1.00
N ILE A 146 16.62 9.09 0.79
CA ILE A 146 16.27 8.46 -0.50
C ILE A 146 14.78 8.62 -0.78
N MET A 147 13.93 8.37 0.21
CA MET A 147 12.49 8.50 0.03
C MET A 147 12.08 9.95 -0.24
N TYR A 148 12.75 10.93 0.37
CA TYR A 148 12.55 12.34 0.06
C TYR A 148 12.94 12.68 -1.39
N GLU A 149 14.12 12.25 -1.84
CA GLU A 149 14.57 12.45 -3.22
C GLU A 149 13.61 11.80 -4.22
N MET A 150 13.05 10.64 -3.89
CA MET A 150 12.02 9.99 -4.71
C MET A 150 10.72 10.81 -4.74
N GLN A 151 10.29 11.41 -3.63
CA GLN A 151 9.14 12.30 -3.60
C GLN A 151 9.35 13.52 -4.49
N GLU A 152 10.53 14.15 -4.43
CA GLU A 152 10.88 15.29 -5.28
C GLU A 152 10.88 14.90 -6.76
N ALA A 153 11.49 13.76 -7.12
CA ALA A 153 11.47 13.25 -8.49
C ALA A 153 10.04 13.02 -8.99
N LEU A 154 9.17 12.41 -8.18
CA LEU A 154 7.77 12.17 -8.53
C LEU A 154 7.01 13.49 -8.76
N VAL A 155 7.26 14.52 -7.94
CA VAL A 155 6.66 15.85 -8.13
C VAL A 155 7.18 16.52 -9.40
N GLU A 156 8.47 16.42 -9.70
CA GLU A 156 9.10 16.99 -10.92
C GLU A 156 8.48 16.42 -12.21
N PHE A 157 8.17 15.12 -12.21
CA PHE A 157 7.54 14.43 -13.34
C PHE A 157 5.99 14.44 -13.32
N TYR A 158 5.38 15.24 -12.44
CA TYR A 158 3.92 15.39 -12.32
C TYR A 158 3.17 14.10 -11.94
N TYR A 159 3.79 13.22 -11.16
CA TYR A 159 3.13 12.06 -10.59
C TYR A 159 2.32 12.42 -9.33
N TYR A 160 1.18 11.75 -9.18
CA TYR A 160 0.45 11.67 -7.93
C TYR A 160 0.95 10.47 -7.14
N TYR A 161 1.26 10.61 -5.85
CA TYR A 161 1.83 9.50 -5.08
C TYR A 161 1.22 9.29 -3.70
N PHE A 162 1.18 8.03 -3.27
CA PHE A 162 0.91 7.62 -1.90
C PHE A 162 2.17 7.05 -1.28
N HIS A 163 2.40 7.35 0.00
CA HIS A 163 3.51 6.82 0.78
C HIS A 163 2.96 6.00 1.95
N PRO A 164 2.57 4.72 1.77
CA PRO A 164 1.86 3.97 2.80
C PRO A 164 2.70 3.54 4.00
N ASP A 165 3.99 3.29 3.79
CA ASP A 165 4.97 2.86 4.77
C ASP A 165 6.34 3.45 4.44
N ASP A 166 7.31 3.35 5.35
CA ASP A 166 8.65 3.96 5.20
C ASP A 166 9.45 3.50 3.97
N GLN A 167 9.01 2.42 3.30
CA GLN A 167 9.74 1.76 2.22
C GLN A 167 9.02 1.87 0.86
N THR A 168 7.74 2.20 0.85
CA THR A 168 6.91 2.08 -0.35
C THR A 168 6.38 3.44 -0.80
N LEU A 169 6.50 3.72 -2.10
CA LEU A 169 5.81 4.80 -2.79
C LEU A 169 5.00 4.21 -3.95
N LEU A 170 3.70 4.52 -3.98
CA LEU A 170 2.80 4.19 -5.08
C LEU A 170 2.59 5.46 -5.89
N ALA A 171 2.90 5.46 -7.17
CA ALA A 171 2.79 6.63 -8.02
C ALA A 171 1.90 6.36 -9.23
N THR A 172 1.14 7.36 -9.66
CA THR A 172 0.41 7.35 -10.92
C THR A 172 0.58 8.65 -11.70
N LYS A 173 0.60 8.54 -13.02
CA LYS A 173 0.53 9.68 -13.94
C LYS A 173 -0.65 9.46 -14.88
N ASP A 174 -1.50 10.47 -14.96
CA ASP A 174 -2.70 10.52 -15.82
C ASP A 174 -3.67 9.33 -15.68
N HIS A 175 -3.61 8.58 -14.57
CA HIS A 175 -4.34 7.32 -14.36
C HIS A 175 -4.03 6.19 -15.37
N GLU A 176 -3.01 6.36 -16.20
CA GLU A 176 -2.59 5.38 -17.21
C GLU A 176 -1.30 4.67 -16.79
N THR A 177 -0.36 5.44 -16.24
CA THR A 177 0.93 4.95 -15.77
C THR A 177 0.89 4.73 -14.26
N PHE A 178 1.25 3.52 -13.81
CA PHE A 178 1.29 3.11 -12.41
C PHE A 178 2.67 2.55 -12.09
N ILE A 179 3.34 3.18 -11.14
CA ILE A 179 4.70 2.85 -10.71
C ILE A 179 4.70 2.55 -9.22
N ILE A 180 5.43 1.52 -8.82
CA ILE A 180 5.62 1.14 -7.42
C ILE A 180 7.11 1.16 -7.13
N ILE A 181 7.52 2.02 -6.21
CA ILE A 181 8.89 2.14 -5.73
C ILE A 181 8.95 1.49 -4.35
N ASN A 182 9.82 0.51 -4.18
CA ASN A 182 10.08 -0.14 -2.88
C ASN A 182 11.56 0.02 -2.52
N ALA A 183 11.86 0.61 -1.38
CA ALA A 183 13.19 0.74 -0.84
C ALA A 183 13.43 -0.33 0.23
N GLU A 184 14.38 -1.22 -0.01
CA GLU A 184 14.75 -2.29 0.91
C GLU A 184 16.12 -1.99 1.54
N LEU A 185 16.17 -1.80 2.85
CA LEU A 185 17.43 -1.63 3.57
C LEU A 185 18.16 -2.98 3.62
N LYS A 186 19.38 -3.02 3.06
CA LYS A 186 20.30 -4.15 3.20
C LYS A 186 21.33 -3.87 4.29
N GLU A 187 22.00 -4.92 4.75
CA GLU A 187 23.11 -4.81 5.71
C GLU A 187 24.20 -3.85 5.17
N GLU A 188 24.83 -3.08 6.06
CA GLU A 188 25.87 -2.08 5.75
C GLU A 188 25.39 -0.77 5.08
N SER A 189 24.30 -0.16 5.57
CA SER A 189 23.85 1.20 5.16
C SER A 189 23.63 1.36 3.65
N THR A 190 23.26 0.26 3.00
CA THR A 190 22.99 0.21 1.57
C THR A 190 21.50 -0.04 1.37
N VAL A 191 20.85 0.80 0.58
CA VAL A 191 19.43 0.72 0.26
C VAL A 191 19.27 0.22 -1.16
N SER A 192 18.46 -0.82 -1.33
CA SER A 192 18.11 -1.37 -2.63
C SER A 192 16.74 -0.82 -3.04
N LEU A 193 16.72 0.08 -4.01
CA LEU A 193 15.49 0.62 -4.58
C LEU A 193 15.00 -0.27 -5.73
N LYS A 194 13.80 -0.82 -5.61
CA LYS A 194 13.11 -1.60 -6.63
C LYS A 194 11.96 -0.78 -7.20
N VAL A 195 12.06 -0.41 -8.47
CA VAL A 195 11.06 0.38 -9.19
C VAL A 195 10.33 -0.56 -10.16
N ASN A 196 9.02 -0.72 -9.97
CA ASN A 196 8.18 -1.60 -10.78
C ASN A 196 7.17 -0.78 -11.57
N LEU A 197 7.10 -1.02 -12.87
CA LEU A 197 6.03 -0.53 -13.75
C LEU A 197 4.91 -1.56 -13.80
N PHE A 198 3.73 -1.21 -13.32
CA PHE A 198 2.55 -2.07 -13.38
C PHE A 198 1.82 -1.92 -14.73
N SER A 199 1.59 -0.69 -15.16
CA SER A 199 0.95 -0.34 -16.43
C SER A 199 1.43 1.05 -16.85
N GLY A 200 1.47 1.36 -18.15
CA GLY A 200 1.82 2.69 -18.65
C GLY A 200 2.84 2.73 -19.79
N SER A 201 3.31 3.96 -20.05
CA SER A 201 4.34 4.27 -21.04
C SER A 201 5.71 3.83 -20.55
N ASP A 202 6.46 3.13 -21.41
CA ASP A 202 7.84 2.73 -21.09
C ASP A 202 8.79 3.94 -21.13
N ASP A 203 8.48 4.95 -21.94
CA ASP A 203 9.30 6.17 -22.09
C ASP A 203 9.30 6.99 -20.79
N ASP A 204 8.12 7.19 -20.17
CA ASP A 204 7.99 7.90 -18.88
C ASP A 204 8.73 7.16 -17.75
N PHE A 205 8.74 5.82 -17.82
CA PHE A 205 9.45 4.99 -16.85
C PHE A 205 10.97 5.12 -17.02
N ASP A 206 11.47 5.09 -18.25
CA ASP A 206 12.90 5.21 -18.53
C ASP A 206 13.43 6.60 -18.16
N GLU A 207 12.67 7.67 -18.39
CA GLU A 207 13.01 9.02 -17.93
C GLU A 207 13.11 9.10 -16.39
N LEU A 208 12.16 8.50 -15.67
CA LEU A 208 12.19 8.44 -14.21
C LEU A 208 13.41 7.64 -13.71
N ILE A 209 13.70 6.49 -14.32
CA ILE A 209 14.85 5.66 -13.93
C ILE A 209 16.17 6.38 -14.18
N GLU A 210 16.33 7.09 -15.29
CA GLU A 210 17.55 7.86 -15.55
C GLU A 210 17.71 9.00 -14.53
N LYS A 211 16.64 9.71 -14.17
CA LYS A 211 16.71 10.71 -13.09
C LYS A 211 17.11 10.08 -11.74
N ILE A 212 16.54 8.93 -11.40
CA ILE A 212 16.91 8.20 -10.17
C ILE A 212 18.39 7.80 -10.23
N ARG A 213 18.90 7.37 -11.39
CA ARG A 213 20.32 7.04 -11.56
C ARG A 213 21.22 8.27 -11.42
N GLU A 214 20.81 9.43 -11.91
CA GLU A 214 21.54 10.69 -11.71
C GLU A 214 21.65 11.05 -10.22
N ILE A 215 20.55 10.96 -9.47
CA ILE A 215 20.52 11.20 -8.01
C ILE A 215 21.51 10.27 -7.30
N VAL A 216 21.55 8.99 -7.70
CA VAL A 216 22.49 7.99 -7.15
C VAL A 216 23.95 8.26 -7.54
N GLN A 217 24.21 8.88 -8.70
CA GLN A 217 25.57 9.23 -9.12
C GLN A 217 26.09 10.47 -8.40
N ASP A 218 25.25 11.48 -8.19
CA ASP A 218 25.59 12.67 -7.40
C ASP A 218 25.87 12.32 -5.94
N SER A 219 25.19 11.28 -5.44
CA SER A 219 25.36 10.64 -4.14
C SER A 219 26.73 9.95 -3.94
N LEU A 220 27.42 9.55 -5.02
CA LEU A 220 28.72 8.86 -5.00
C LEU A 220 29.93 9.82 -5.14
N ALA A 221 29.71 11.11 -5.40
CA ALA A 221 30.74 12.13 -5.67
C ALA A 221 31.16 12.92 -4.41
#